data_AF-A0A0C4EVJ1-F1
#
_entry.id   AF-A0A0C4EVJ1-F1
#
_cell.length_a   1.000
_cell.length_b   1.000
_cell.length_c   1.000
_cell.angle_alpha   90.00
_cell.angle_beta   90.00
_cell.angle_gamma   90.00
#
_symmetry.space_group_name_H-M   'P 1'
#
loop_
_entity.id
_entity.type
_entity.pdbx_description
1 polymer ?
#
loop_
_entity_poly.entity_id
_entity_poly.type
_entity_poly.pdbx_seq_one_letter_code
_entity_poly.pdbx_strand_id
1 'polypeptide(L)'
;MSLSKGNINDQLAAQNVHPRLQKMHIQKRLQALENNPEAPKPTIDFSTAEALAFGTLLEDGFDIRLSGQDSGRGTFSQRHALLTDQDVEGRTVVPLNQLAAQDPGRGKLEIVNSPLSEYSVMGFELGFSYMTSRTCLVLWEAQFGDFVNTAQVIVDHFLVSGQFKWPTFQSGLVLLLPHGLDGAGPEHSSCRIERFLQAANEPWLFGDRSTQVGFEGENISKADENGKNEEPERIGNLHAENDA
;
A
#
# COMPACT_ATOMS: atom_id res chain seq x y z
N MET A 1 23.74 -6.62 4.52
CA MET A 1 23.33 -5.22 4.25
C MET A 1 24.46 -4.27 4.69
N SER A 2 25.38 -3.98 3.77
CA SER A 2 26.40 -2.94 3.94
C SER A 2 26.00 -1.79 3.03
N LEU A 3 25.07 -0.95 3.48
CA LEU A 3 24.79 0.32 2.81
C LEU A 3 26.10 1.12 2.80
N SER A 4 26.62 1.45 1.61
CA SER A 4 27.83 2.25 1.51
C SER A 4 27.54 3.62 2.14
N LYS A 5 28.08 3.85 3.33
CA LYS A 5 27.84 5.04 4.16
C LYS A 5 28.29 6.36 3.51
N GLY A 6 28.96 6.29 2.35
CA GLY A 6 29.59 7.44 1.69
C GLY A 6 28.61 8.37 0.97
N ASN A 7 27.63 7.86 0.23
CA ASN A 7 26.93 8.69 -0.77
C ASN A 7 25.60 9.30 -0.27
N ILE A 8 24.93 8.65 0.70
CA ILE A 8 23.67 9.14 1.28
C ILE A 8 23.91 10.41 2.12
N ASN A 9 25.03 10.44 2.83
CA ASN A 9 25.41 11.60 3.65
C ASN A 9 25.73 12.83 2.80
N ASP A 10 26.30 12.68 1.60
CA ASP A 10 26.79 13.82 0.81
C ASP A 10 25.66 14.65 0.16
N GLN A 11 24.50 14.05 -0.17
CA GLN A 11 23.33 14.80 -0.67
C GLN A 11 22.37 15.26 0.44
N LEU A 12 22.27 14.54 1.56
CA LEU A 12 21.55 15.01 2.75
C LEU A 12 22.33 16.12 3.48
N ALA A 13 23.66 16.11 3.42
CA ALA A 13 24.52 17.18 3.95
C ALA A 13 24.42 18.49 3.14
N ALA A 14 23.95 18.42 1.90
CA ALA A 14 23.72 19.59 1.05
C ALA A 14 22.38 20.30 1.33
N GLN A 15 21.58 19.82 2.30
CA GLN A 15 20.26 20.37 2.60
C GLN A 15 20.21 20.91 4.03
N ASN A 16 19.79 22.17 4.16
CA ASN A 16 19.53 22.75 5.46
C ASN A 16 18.17 22.25 5.96
N VAL A 17 18.18 21.10 6.64
CA VAL A 17 16.99 20.53 7.25
C VAL A 17 16.70 21.22 8.59
N HIS A 18 15.41 21.42 8.91
CA HIS A 18 15.01 22.07 10.17
C HIS A 18 15.69 21.42 11.40
N PRO A 19 16.34 22.18 12.31
CA PRO A 19 17.19 21.62 13.38
C PRO A 19 16.48 20.62 14.31
N ARG A 20 15.20 20.85 14.59
CA ARG A 20 14.38 19.92 15.39
C ARG A 20 14.22 18.57 14.69
N LEU A 21 14.07 18.56 13.37
CA LEU A 21 13.90 17.34 12.59
C LEU A 21 15.21 16.56 12.52
N GLN A 22 16.33 17.26 12.32
CA GLN A 22 17.67 16.66 12.36
C GLN A 22 17.89 15.88 13.67
N LYS A 23 17.59 16.52 14.81
CA LYS A 23 17.81 15.93 16.13
C LYS A 23 16.78 14.86 16.50
N MET A 24 15.49 15.14 16.30
CA MET A 24 14.41 14.31 16.85
C MET A 24 14.01 13.16 15.93
N HIS A 25 14.31 13.25 14.64
CA HIS A 25 13.90 12.25 13.65
C HIS A 25 15.10 11.56 13.02
N ILE A 26 15.97 12.31 12.33
CA ILE A 26 17.08 11.72 11.56
C ILE A 26 18.11 11.05 12.49
N GLN A 27 18.63 11.77 13.47
CA GLN A 27 19.63 11.23 14.41
C GLN A 27 19.08 10.05 15.22
N LYS A 28 17.81 10.12 15.65
CA LYS A 28 17.17 9.01 16.37
C LYS A 28 17.06 7.75 15.53
N ARG A 29 16.65 7.88 14.27
CA ARG A 29 16.58 6.74 13.32
C ARG A 29 17.96 6.13 13.07
N LEU A 30 18.97 6.96 12.86
CA LEU A 30 20.35 6.49 12.66
C LEU A 30 20.87 5.73 13.89
N GLN A 31 20.67 6.26 15.09
CA GLN A 31 21.03 5.59 16.34
C GLN A 31 20.29 4.27 16.54
N ALA A 32 19.01 4.21 16.20
CA ALA A 32 18.23 2.96 16.27
C ALA A 32 18.71 1.90 15.27
N LEU A 33 19.33 2.31 14.16
CA LEU A 33 19.89 1.41 13.14
C LEU A 33 21.37 1.04 13.40
N GLU A 34 22.04 1.71 14.34
CA GLU A 34 23.40 1.35 14.74
C GLU A 34 23.37 0.02 15.50
N ASN A 35 23.88 -1.02 14.84
CA ASN A 35 24.05 -2.35 15.42
C ASN A 35 25.09 -2.29 16.54
N ASN A 36 24.65 -2.06 17.78
CA ASN A 36 25.46 -2.31 18.96
C ASN A 36 25.18 -3.74 19.47
N PRO A 37 26.10 -4.70 19.28
CA PRO A 37 25.90 -6.09 19.69
C PRO A 37 25.78 -6.28 21.21
N GLU A 38 26.14 -5.28 22.01
CA GLU A 38 26.01 -5.30 23.48
C GLU A 38 24.77 -4.54 23.97
N ALA A 39 24.06 -3.81 23.09
CA ALA A 39 22.85 -3.10 23.46
C ALA A 39 21.63 -4.03 23.38
N PRO A 40 20.61 -3.82 24.24
CA PRO A 40 19.30 -4.44 24.02
C PRO A 40 18.81 -4.09 22.61
N LYS A 41 18.16 -5.07 21.95
CA LYS A 41 17.69 -4.98 20.56
C LYS A 41 17.06 -3.61 20.31
N PRO A 42 17.50 -2.85 19.30
CA PRO A 42 17.03 -1.48 19.10
C PRO A 42 15.51 -1.46 18.95
N THR A 43 14.86 -0.60 19.72
CA THR A 43 13.41 -0.41 19.65
C THR A 43 13.10 0.48 18.45
N ILE A 44 12.66 -0.14 17.36
CA ILE A 44 12.24 0.56 16.14
C ILE A 44 10.80 1.05 16.34
N ASP A 45 10.56 2.34 16.10
CA ASP A 45 9.21 2.91 16.13
C ASP A 45 8.42 2.58 14.85
N PHE A 46 7.09 2.75 14.90
CA PHE A 46 6.21 2.38 13.79
C PHE A 46 6.56 3.12 12.49
N SER A 47 6.90 4.41 12.57
CA SER A 47 7.22 5.20 11.37
C SER A 47 8.55 4.77 10.74
N THR A 48 9.53 4.31 11.52
CA THR A 48 10.77 3.75 10.97
C THR A 48 10.51 2.36 10.40
N ALA A 49 9.66 1.54 11.02
CA ALA A 49 9.26 0.26 10.46
C ALA A 49 8.53 0.41 9.11
N GLU A 50 7.63 1.39 8.99
CA GLU A 50 6.97 1.77 7.73
C GLU A 50 8.01 2.17 6.67
N ALA A 51 8.95 3.06 7.02
CA ALA A 51 10.01 3.48 6.10
C ALA A 51 10.94 2.32 5.67
N LEU A 52 11.21 1.36 6.56
CA LEU A 52 11.98 0.16 6.24
C LEU A 52 11.21 -0.74 5.28
N ALA A 53 9.91 -0.95 5.49
CA ALA A 53 9.06 -1.74 4.60
C ALA A 53 8.99 -1.11 3.19
N PHE A 54 8.88 0.22 3.11
CA PHE A 54 8.97 0.93 1.84
C PHE A 54 10.36 0.76 1.21
N GLY A 55 11.43 0.93 1.99
CA GLY A 55 12.80 0.75 1.50
C GLY A 55 13.05 -0.62 0.87
N THR A 56 12.54 -1.70 1.48
CA THR A 56 12.69 -3.06 0.94
C THR A 56 11.92 -3.26 -0.37
N LEU A 57 10.69 -2.75 -0.47
CA LEU A 57 9.90 -2.86 -1.71
C LEU A 57 10.53 -2.07 -2.87
N LEU A 58 11.07 -0.88 -2.58
CA LEU A 58 11.80 -0.09 -3.56
C LEU A 58 13.09 -0.79 -4.00
N GLU A 59 13.78 -1.49 -3.09
CA GLU A 59 14.96 -2.30 -3.41
C GLU A 59 14.62 -3.47 -4.34
N ASP A 60 13.45 -4.08 -4.17
CA ASP A 60 12.93 -5.16 -5.04
C ASP A 60 12.40 -4.66 -6.39
N GLY A 61 12.37 -3.34 -6.62
CA GLY A 61 11.95 -2.75 -7.89
C GLY A 61 10.46 -2.37 -7.97
N PHE A 62 9.70 -2.49 -6.87
CA PHE A 62 8.31 -2.06 -6.84
C PHE A 62 8.22 -0.55 -6.55
N ASP A 63 7.40 0.14 -7.33
CA ASP A 63 7.08 1.54 -7.07
C ASP A 63 6.12 1.65 -5.87
N ILE A 64 6.14 2.78 -5.18
CA ILE A 64 5.23 3.05 -4.08
C ILE A 64 4.62 4.43 -4.29
N ARG A 65 3.31 4.50 -4.23
CA ARG A 65 2.54 5.74 -4.29
C ARG A 65 1.78 5.90 -2.98
N LEU A 66 2.08 6.94 -2.22
CA LEU A 66 1.38 7.31 -1.00
C LEU A 66 0.70 8.66 -1.20
N SER A 67 -0.62 8.71 -1.13
CA SER A 67 -1.36 9.97 -1.15
C SER A 67 -2.30 10.12 0.03
N GLY A 68 -2.50 11.36 0.45
CA GLY A 68 -3.35 11.69 1.58
C GLY A 68 -3.07 13.10 2.09
N GLN A 69 -3.90 13.54 3.03
CA GLN A 69 -3.79 14.87 3.60
C GLN A 69 -2.57 14.95 4.52
N ASP A 70 -1.61 15.80 4.17
CA ASP A 70 -0.33 15.96 4.89
C ASP A 70 0.54 14.68 4.99
N SER A 71 0.34 13.68 4.12
CA SER A 71 1.01 12.38 4.20
C SER A 71 2.53 12.44 4.09
N GLY A 72 3.11 13.48 3.46
CA GLY A 72 4.57 13.67 3.39
C GLY A 72 5.24 13.89 4.75
N ARG A 73 4.60 14.70 5.61
CA ARG A 73 5.03 14.88 7.01
C ARG A 73 4.44 13.79 7.91
N GLY A 74 3.24 13.35 7.59
CA GLY A 74 2.34 12.60 8.46
C GLY A 74 1.54 13.56 9.35
N THR A 75 0.26 13.27 9.53
CA THR A 75 -0.66 14.03 10.40
C THR A 75 -0.11 14.20 11.81
N PHE A 76 0.50 13.14 12.36
CA PHE A 76 1.09 13.12 13.70
C PHE A 76 2.56 13.52 13.73
N SER A 77 3.08 14.10 12.64
CA SER A 77 4.52 14.47 12.49
C SER A 77 5.47 13.31 12.77
N GLN A 78 5.08 12.11 12.34
CA GLN A 78 5.79 10.87 12.62
C GLN A 78 6.62 10.38 11.41
N ARG A 79 6.16 10.66 10.18
CA ARG A 79 6.68 10.01 8.97
C ARG A 79 7.90 10.72 8.40
N HIS A 80 7.77 12.03 8.15
CA HIS A 80 8.79 12.87 7.52
C HIS A 80 9.48 12.22 6.30
N ALA A 81 8.68 11.63 5.42
CA ALA A 81 9.19 11.04 4.18
C ALA A 81 9.47 12.10 3.10
N LEU A 82 8.89 13.30 3.27
CA LEU A 82 9.22 14.50 2.51
C LEU A 82 9.98 15.49 3.42
N LEU A 83 11.22 15.82 3.07
CA LEU A 83 12.06 16.79 3.77
C LEU A 83 12.08 18.12 3.00
N THR A 84 11.82 19.23 3.68
CA THR A 84 11.85 20.58 3.09
C THR A 84 13.18 21.26 3.39
N ASP A 85 13.81 21.82 2.35
CA ASP A 85 15.01 22.66 2.46
C ASP A 85 14.64 24.02 3.07
N GLN A 86 15.34 24.44 4.12
CA GLN A 86 15.11 25.73 4.78
C GLN A 86 15.70 26.91 4.00
N ASP A 87 16.71 26.67 3.16
CA ASP A 87 17.38 27.75 2.42
C ASP A 87 16.72 28.04 1.07
N VAL A 88 15.99 27.06 0.53
CA VAL A 88 15.34 27.17 -0.78
C VAL A 88 13.85 26.86 -0.69
N GLU A 89 13.04 27.89 -0.87
CA GLU A 89 11.59 27.81 -0.84
C GLU A 89 11.05 26.77 -1.85
N GLY A 90 10.11 25.94 -1.39
CA GLY A 90 9.45 24.92 -2.22
C GLY A 90 10.30 23.70 -2.58
N ARG A 91 11.60 23.69 -2.25
CA ARG A 91 12.44 22.52 -2.50
C ARG A 91 12.14 21.44 -1.46
N THR A 92 11.74 20.28 -1.96
CA THR A 92 11.49 19.09 -1.14
C THR A 92 12.21 17.88 -1.70
N VAL A 93 12.64 16.98 -0.82
CA VAL A 93 13.33 15.75 -1.18
C VAL A 93 12.74 14.57 -0.42
N VAL A 94 12.62 13.45 -1.14
CA VAL A 94 12.24 12.15 -0.59
C VAL A 94 13.52 11.33 -0.40
N PRO A 95 14.00 11.12 0.84
CA PRO A 95 15.28 10.45 1.07
C PRO A 95 15.37 9.04 0.49
N LEU A 96 14.26 8.29 0.51
CA LEU A 96 14.20 6.93 -0.02
C LEU A 96 14.42 6.86 -1.54
N ASN A 97 14.14 7.94 -2.29
CA ASN A 97 14.38 7.97 -3.74
C ASN A 97 15.87 8.04 -4.11
N GLN A 98 16.76 8.24 -3.14
CA GLN A 98 18.20 8.08 -3.35
C GLN A 98 18.59 6.64 -3.69
N LEU A 99 17.78 5.64 -3.28
CA LEU A 99 18.01 4.24 -3.64
C LEU A 99 17.93 4.04 -5.16
N ALA A 100 16.93 4.64 -5.81
CA ALA A 100 16.76 4.62 -7.27
C ALA A 100 17.81 5.45 -8.01
N ALA A 101 18.40 6.47 -7.37
CA ALA A 101 19.52 7.23 -7.94
C ALA A 101 20.82 6.42 -7.99
N GLN A 102 20.97 5.42 -7.11
CA GLN A 102 22.13 4.53 -7.06
C GLN A 102 22.02 3.37 -8.06
N ASP A 103 20.81 2.87 -8.29
CA ASP A 103 20.53 1.78 -9.22
C ASP A 103 19.19 2.04 -9.93
N PRO A 104 19.20 2.28 -11.26
CA PRO A 104 17.99 2.52 -12.05
C PRO A 104 16.98 1.37 -12.05
N GLY A 105 17.38 0.15 -11.64
CA GLY A 105 16.47 -1.00 -11.52
C GLY A 105 15.56 -0.95 -10.28
N ARG A 106 15.78 -0.01 -9.36
CA ARG A 106 15.00 0.14 -8.13
C ARG A 106 13.77 1.03 -8.32
N GLY A 107 12.72 0.72 -7.56
CA GLY A 107 11.46 1.45 -7.58
C GLY A 107 11.56 2.85 -6.99
N LYS A 108 10.53 3.67 -7.21
CA LYS A 108 10.44 5.05 -6.70
C LYS A 108 9.27 5.22 -5.74
N LEU A 109 9.49 6.04 -4.73
CA LEU A 109 8.47 6.49 -3.78
C LEU A 109 7.93 7.85 -4.21
N GLU A 110 6.68 7.86 -4.65
CA GLU A 110 5.90 9.07 -4.90
C GLU A 110 5.03 9.38 -3.69
N ILE A 111 5.15 10.59 -3.15
CA ILE A 111 4.30 11.06 -2.05
C ILE A 111 3.56 12.31 -2.49
N VAL A 112 2.25 12.28 -2.36
CA VAL A 112 1.38 13.37 -2.78
C VAL A 112 0.56 13.86 -1.58
N ASN A 113 0.78 15.10 -1.17
CA ASN A 113 -0.13 15.78 -0.26
C ASN A 113 -1.41 16.09 -1.04
N SER A 114 -2.50 15.41 -0.72
CA SER A 114 -3.74 15.47 -1.46
C SER A 114 -4.47 16.80 -1.21
N PRO A 115 -5.39 17.22 -2.11
CA PRO A 115 -6.38 18.23 -1.75
C PRO A 115 -7.24 17.74 -0.58
N LEU A 116 -7.95 18.67 0.05
CA LEU A 116 -8.88 18.39 1.15
C LEU A 116 -10.18 17.74 0.62
N SER A 117 -10.06 16.52 0.10
CA SER A 117 -11.18 15.74 -0.44
C SER A 117 -10.89 14.26 -0.34
N GLU A 118 -11.72 13.49 0.35
CA GLU A 118 -11.54 12.04 0.45
C GLU A 118 -12.16 11.33 -0.76
N TYR A 119 -13.37 11.72 -1.17
CA TYR A 119 -14.09 11.07 -2.27
C TYR A 119 -13.28 11.10 -3.57
N SER A 120 -12.80 12.28 -3.97
CA SER A 120 -12.11 12.44 -5.25
C SER A 120 -10.75 11.75 -5.27
N VAL A 121 -9.99 11.87 -4.16
CA VAL A 121 -8.65 11.31 -4.04
C VAL A 121 -8.73 9.80 -3.93
N MET A 122 -9.63 9.25 -3.12
CA MET A 122 -9.80 7.80 -3.02
C MET A 122 -10.24 7.19 -4.36
N GLY A 123 -11.16 7.85 -5.08
CA GLY A 123 -11.55 7.42 -6.43
C GLY A 123 -10.38 7.44 -7.43
N PHE A 124 -9.52 8.46 -7.34
CA PHE A 124 -8.30 8.55 -8.16
C PHE A 124 -7.32 7.43 -7.85
N GLU A 125 -6.99 7.20 -6.58
CA GLU A 125 -6.03 6.15 -6.17
C GLU A 125 -6.54 4.75 -6.49
N LEU A 126 -7.85 4.53 -6.38
CA LEU A 126 -8.45 3.27 -6.81
C LEU A 126 -8.26 3.04 -8.31
N GLY A 127 -8.53 4.06 -9.14
CA GLY A 127 -8.31 4.00 -10.58
C GLY A 127 -6.84 3.77 -10.94
N PHE A 128 -5.93 4.46 -10.25
CA PHE A 128 -4.49 4.28 -10.40
C PHE A 128 -4.06 2.85 -10.04
N SER A 129 -4.61 2.32 -8.95
CA SER A 129 -4.35 0.95 -8.49
C SER A 129 -4.79 -0.10 -9.50
N TYR A 130 -5.93 0.07 -10.18
CA TYR A 130 -6.33 -0.86 -11.24
C TYR A 130 -5.32 -0.98 -12.38
N MET A 131 -4.61 0.10 -12.70
CA MET A 131 -3.62 0.12 -13.77
C MET A 131 -2.23 -0.38 -13.34
N THR A 132 -1.93 -0.33 -12.03
CA THR A 132 -0.57 -0.49 -11.52
C THR A 132 -0.42 -1.56 -10.43
N SER A 133 -1.48 -2.30 -10.10
CA SER A 133 -1.53 -3.25 -8.97
C SER A 133 -0.44 -4.33 -8.95
N ARG A 134 0.21 -4.61 -10.09
CA ARG A 134 1.29 -5.60 -10.18
C ARG A 134 2.71 -5.03 -10.01
N THR A 135 2.86 -3.71 -10.09
CA THR A 135 4.17 -3.04 -10.13
C THR A 135 4.29 -1.91 -9.10
N CYS A 136 3.17 -1.44 -8.56
CA CYS A 136 3.13 -0.32 -7.64
C CYS A 136 2.26 -0.65 -6.42
N LEU A 137 2.80 -0.40 -5.22
CA LEU A 137 2.03 -0.35 -3.99
C LEU A 137 1.35 1.02 -3.89
N VAL A 138 0.03 1.03 -4.01
CA VAL A 138 -0.78 2.26 -3.91
C VAL A 138 -1.41 2.34 -2.54
N LEU A 139 -1.12 3.42 -1.81
CA LEU A 139 -1.66 3.70 -0.48
C LEU A 139 -2.41 5.02 -0.48
N TRP A 140 -3.58 5.01 0.16
CA TRP A 140 -4.32 6.21 0.50
C TRP A 140 -4.41 6.33 2.03
N GLU A 141 -4.00 7.48 2.56
CA GLU A 141 -4.03 7.79 3.98
C GLU A 141 -5.09 8.86 4.30
N ALA A 142 -6.02 8.50 5.18
CA ALA A 142 -6.92 9.46 5.79
C ALA A 142 -6.20 10.25 6.88
N GLN A 143 -6.50 11.55 7.03
CA GLN A 143 -5.95 12.33 8.15
C GLN A 143 -6.36 11.75 9.50
N PHE A 144 -7.64 11.43 9.63
CA PHE A 144 -8.24 10.60 10.66
C PHE A 144 -9.18 9.61 9.97
N GLY A 145 -9.25 8.38 10.47
CA GLY A 145 -10.08 7.34 9.88
C GLY A 145 -11.57 7.69 9.86
N ASP A 146 -12.02 8.59 10.73
CA ASP A 146 -13.40 9.07 10.84
C ASP A 146 -13.92 9.65 9.52
N PHE A 147 -13.06 10.32 8.73
CA PHE A 147 -13.42 10.98 7.47
C PHE A 147 -13.56 10.04 6.28
N VAL A 148 -13.22 8.75 6.42
CA VAL A 148 -13.40 7.77 5.33
C VAL A 148 -14.85 7.64 4.88
N ASN A 149 -15.79 8.00 5.75
CA ASN A 149 -17.23 8.00 5.47
C ASN A 149 -17.65 8.95 4.35
N THR A 150 -16.90 10.00 4.05
CA THR A 150 -17.23 10.92 2.95
C THR A 150 -16.96 10.28 1.59
N ALA A 151 -16.08 9.27 1.54
CA ALA A 151 -15.77 8.46 0.37
C ALA A 151 -16.57 7.13 0.31
N GLN A 152 -17.66 7.00 1.07
CA GLN A 152 -18.39 5.73 1.22
C GLN A 152 -18.84 5.12 -0.12
N VAL A 153 -19.24 5.95 -1.08
CA VAL A 153 -19.67 5.48 -2.42
C VAL A 153 -18.52 4.73 -3.13
N ILE A 154 -17.28 5.20 -2.97
CA ILE A 154 -16.09 4.53 -3.53
C ILE A 154 -15.87 3.18 -2.83
N VAL A 155 -15.97 3.17 -1.50
CA VAL A 155 -15.81 1.95 -0.69
C VAL A 155 -16.85 0.89 -1.09
N ASP A 156 -18.13 1.25 -1.12
CA ASP A 156 -19.23 0.29 -1.33
C ASP A 156 -19.28 -0.22 -2.77
N HIS A 157 -19.22 0.68 -3.75
CA HIS A 157 -19.46 0.31 -5.15
C HIS A 157 -18.24 -0.20 -5.90
N PHE A 158 -17.04 0.07 -5.39
CA PHE A 158 -15.81 -0.26 -6.09
C PHE A 158 -14.81 -1.00 -5.21
N LEU A 159 -14.48 -0.52 -4.00
CA LEU A 159 -13.44 -1.18 -3.20
C LEU A 159 -13.88 -2.57 -2.73
N VAL A 160 -15.07 -2.68 -2.15
CA VAL A 160 -15.57 -3.94 -1.58
C VAL A 160 -16.18 -4.84 -2.66
N SER A 161 -17.00 -4.27 -3.55
CA SER A 161 -17.78 -5.05 -4.53
C SER A 161 -17.18 -5.08 -5.94
N GLY A 162 -16.10 -4.33 -6.20
CA GLY A 162 -15.59 -4.09 -7.55
C GLY A 162 -15.14 -5.36 -8.27
N GLN A 163 -14.34 -6.20 -7.61
CA GLN A 163 -13.85 -7.44 -8.23
C GLN A 163 -15.00 -8.41 -8.56
N PHE A 164 -16.04 -8.49 -7.71
CA PHE A 164 -17.19 -9.35 -7.97
C PHE A 164 -18.03 -8.83 -9.16
N LYS A 165 -18.26 -7.52 -9.22
CA LYS A 165 -19.03 -6.89 -10.30
C LYS A 165 -18.27 -6.88 -11.62
N TRP A 166 -16.95 -6.71 -11.57
CA TRP A 166 -16.08 -6.57 -12.72
C TRP A 166 -14.77 -7.35 -12.51
N PRO A 167 -14.75 -8.65 -12.88
CA PRO A 167 -13.65 -9.57 -12.55
C PRO A 167 -12.27 -9.16 -13.08
N THR A 168 -12.24 -8.37 -14.16
CA THR A 168 -11.00 -7.90 -14.78
C THR A 168 -10.29 -6.82 -13.96
N PHE A 169 -11.01 -6.11 -13.08
CA PHE A 169 -10.45 -5.01 -12.30
C PHE A 169 -10.09 -5.47 -10.90
N GLN A 170 -8.80 -5.73 -10.69
CA GLN A 170 -8.24 -6.04 -9.37
C GLN A 170 -7.47 -4.83 -8.86
N SER A 171 -7.85 -4.34 -7.67
CA SER A 171 -7.15 -3.27 -6.97
C SER A 171 -6.32 -3.84 -5.82
N GLY A 172 -5.09 -3.35 -5.70
CA GLY A 172 -4.23 -3.53 -4.53
C GLY A 172 -4.17 -2.27 -3.65
N LEU A 173 -5.21 -1.42 -3.67
CA LEU A 173 -5.25 -0.19 -2.89
C LEU A 173 -5.23 -0.48 -1.39
N VAL A 174 -4.28 0.11 -0.67
CA VAL A 174 -4.19 0.02 0.79
C VAL A 174 -4.77 1.29 1.41
N LEU A 175 -5.73 1.13 2.33
CA LEU A 175 -6.26 2.24 3.11
C LEU A 175 -5.54 2.31 4.47
N LEU A 176 -4.87 3.44 4.72
CA LEU A 176 -4.30 3.77 6.04
C LEU A 176 -5.31 4.65 6.78
N LEU A 177 -5.97 4.07 7.79
CA LEU A 177 -7.02 4.73 8.56
C LEU A 177 -6.60 4.88 10.02
N PRO A 178 -6.06 6.04 10.43
CA PRO A 178 -5.74 6.29 11.83
C PRO A 178 -6.97 6.11 12.72
N HIS A 179 -6.81 5.34 13.80
CA HIS A 179 -7.88 4.93 14.71
C HIS A 179 -7.33 4.82 16.14
N GLY A 180 -8.11 5.28 17.13
CA GLY A 180 -7.72 5.19 18.54
C GLY A 180 -8.62 6.02 19.44
N LEU A 181 -8.92 5.52 20.65
CA LEU A 181 -9.75 6.22 21.64
C LEU A 181 -8.88 6.98 22.63
N ASP A 182 -8.36 8.13 22.20
CA ASP A 182 -7.40 8.94 22.98
C ASP A 182 -8.03 10.18 23.64
N GLY A 183 -9.37 10.30 23.61
CA GLY A 183 -10.09 11.44 24.19
C GLY A 183 -10.10 12.71 23.32
N ALA A 184 -9.64 12.62 22.06
CA ALA A 184 -9.62 13.72 21.09
C ALA A 184 -11.02 14.14 20.55
N GLY A 185 -12.08 13.44 20.97
CA GLY A 185 -13.46 13.70 20.57
C GLY A 185 -13.98 12.72 19.51
N PRO A 186 -15.28 12.79 19.19
CA PRO A 186 -15.98 11.78 18.40
C PRO A 186 -15.52 11.67 16.93
N GLU A 187 -14.94 12.72 16.35
CA GLU A 187 -14.49 12.79 14.95
C GLU A 187 -12.98 12.52 14.78
N HIS A 188 -12.32 12.03 15.84
CA HIS A 188 -10.89 11.72 15.85
C HIS A 188 -10.65 10.39 16.59
N SER A 189 -11.60 9.46 16.48
CA SER A 189 -11.66 8.28 17.34
C SER A 189 -11.86 6.99 16.57
N SER A 190 -12.78 6.96 15.60
CA SER A 190 -13.25 5.73 14.97
C SER A 190 -13.12 5.74 13.46
N CYS A 191 -12.35 4.79 12.92
CA CYS A 191 -12.37 4.50 11.49
C CYS A 191 -13.56 3.64 11.05
N ARG A 192 -14.53 3.40 11.95
CA ARG A 192 -15.76 2.64 11.69
C ARG A 192 -15.48 1.21 11.23
N ILE A 193 -14.61 0.51 11.98
CA ILE A 193 -14.20 -0.88 11.73
C ILE A 193 -15.43 -1.78 11.48
N GLU A 194 -16.51 -1.57 12.22
CA GLU A 194 -17.77 -2.30 12.09
C GLU A 194 -18.34 -2.29 10.66
N ARG A 195 -18.15 -1.18 9.93
CA ARG A 195 -18.64 -1.03 8.55
C ARG A 195 -17.81 -1.85 7.56
N PHE A 196 -16.48 -1.84 7.72
CA PHE A 196 -15.60 -2.69 6.92
C PHE A 196 -15.83 -4.17 7.20
N LEU A 197 -16.05 -4.55 8.46
CA LEU A 197 -16.39 -5.93 8.83
C LEU A 197 -17.75 -6.38 8.30
N GLN A 198 -18.75 -5.49 8.30
CA GLN A 198 -20.05 -5.79 7.69
C GLN A 198 -19.97 -5.97 6.18
N ALA A 199 -19.09 -5.19 5.52
CA ALA A 199 -18.90 -5.23 4.08
C ALA A 199 -18.01 -6.39 3.63
N ALA A 200 -17.17 -6.93 4.52
CA ALA A 200 -16.33 -8.08 4.26
C ALA A 200 -17.19 -9.33 4.00
N ASN A 201 -17.11 -9.84 2.78
CA ASN A 201 -17.71 -11.11 2.40
C ASN A 201 -16.71 -11.86 1.53
N GLU A 202 -16.45 -13.12 1.87
CA GLU A 202 -15.58 -13.98 1.07
C GLU A 202 -16.38 -15.17 0.53
N PRO A 203 -16.70 -15.18 -0.77
CA PRO A 203 -17.32 -16.34 -1.41
C PRO A 203 -16.37 -17.56 -1.48
N TRP A 204 -15.06 -17.34 -1.47
CA TRP A 204 -14.05 -18.34 -1.85
C TRP A 204 -13.59 -19.27 -0.71
N LEU A 205 -13.73 -18.87 0.56
CA LEU A 205 -13.30 -19.69 1.71
C LEU A 205 -14.38 -20.68 2.21
N PHE A 206 -15.66 -20.47 1.86
CA PHE A 206 -16.78 -21.26 2.37
C PHE A 206 -17.60 -21.99 1.28
N GLY A 207 -17.22 -21.86 0.01
CA GLY A 207 -17.79 -22.61 -1.10
C GLY A 207 -17.03 -23.90 -1.36
N ASP A 208 -17.76 -25.00 -1.53
CA ASP A 208 -17.25 -26.30 -1.99
C ASP A 208 -16.20 -26.12 -3.11
N ARG A 209 -15.02 -26.73 -2.92
CA ARG A 209 -13.91 -26.70 -3.90
C ARG A 209 -14.34 -27.19 -5.29
N SER A 210 -15.48 -27.87 -5.40
CA SER A 210 -16.09 -28.31 -6.65
C SER A 210 -16.53 -27.18 -7.59
N THR A 211 -16.71 -25.96 -7.10
CA THR A 211 -17.16 -24.79 -7.90
C THR A 211 -16.08 -23.73 -8.14
N GLN A 212 -14.83 -24.01 -7.75
CA GLN A 212 -13.71 -23.15 -8.09
C GLN A 212 -13.47 -23.24 -9.60
N VAL A 213 -14.02 -22.29 -10.34
CA VAL A 213 -13.61 -22.03 -11.72
C VAL A 213 -12.18 -21.53 -11.63
N GLY A 214 -11.23 -22.34 -12.11
CA GLY A 214 -9.81 -22.04 -12.07
C GLY A 214 -9.50 -20.68 -12.69
N PHE A 215 -8.54 -19.98 -12.09
CA PHE A 215 -7.75 -19.00 -12.82
C PHE A 215 -7.05 -19.77 -13.94
N GLU A 216 -7.33 -19.43 -15.19
CA GLU A 216 -7.13 -20.24 -16.41
C GLU A 216 -8.29 -21.20 -16.66
N GLY A 217 -8.88 -21.14 -17.85
CA GLY A 217 -10.07 -21.89 -18.26
C GLY A 217 -9.86 -23.39 -18.41
N GLU A 218 -9.25 -24.02 -17.42
CA GLU A 218 -9.13 -25.47 -17.30
C GLU A 218 -10.13 -25.97 -16.24
N ASN A 219 -11.01 -26.87 -16.66
CA ASN A 219 -11.91 -27.59 -15.76
C ASN A 219 -11.08 -28.42 -14.80
N ILE A 220 -11.12 -28.08 -13.50
CA ILE A 220 -10.57 -28.92 -12.45
C ILE A 220 -11.47 -30.16 -12.39
N SER A 221 -10.91 -31.32 -12.74
CA SER A 221 -11.58 -32.62 -12.76
C SER A 221 -12.34 -32.87 -11.46
N LYS A 222 -13.63 -33.26 -11.56
CA LYS A 222 -14.39 -33.78 -10.43
C LYS A 222 -13.67 -35.01 -9.88
N ALA A 223 -13.24 -34.95 -8.63
CA ALA A 223 -12.82 -36.13 -7.89
C ALA A 223 -14.08 -36.76 -7.27
N ASP A 224 -14.53 -37.87 -7.83
CA ASP A 224 -15.55 -38.68 -7.18
C ASP A 224 -14.98 -39.34 -5.91
N GLU A 225 -15.88 -39.57 -4.95
CA GLU A 225 -15.67 -39.94 -3.54
C GLU A 225 -14.86 -41.24 -3.29
N ASN A 226 -14.39 -41.91 -4.36
CA ASN A 226 -13.65 -43.17 -4.32
C ASN A 226 -12.23 -43.10 -4.91
N GLY A 227 -11.67 -41.90 -5.13
CA GLY A 227 -10.23 -41.71 -5.30
C GLY A 227 -9.60 -42.41 -6.52
N LYS A 228 -10.32 -42.48 -7.65
CA LYS A 228 -9.75 -42.86 -8.95
C LYS A 228 -9.89 -41.70 -9.92
N ASN A 229 -8.76 -41.20 -10.42
CA ASN A 229 -8.72 -40.17 -11.46
C ASN A 229 -9.17 -40.79 -12.78
N GLU A 230 -10.30 -40.35 -13.34
CA GLU A 230 -10.62 -40.60 -14.75
C GLU A 230 -9.92 -39.57 -15.62
N GLU A 231 -9.30 -40.01 -16.72
CA GLU A 231 -8.69 -39.11 -17.70
C GLU A 231 -9.75 -38.20 -18.34
N PRO A 232 -9.41 -36.94 -18.65
CA PRO A 232 -10.36 -35.99 -19.19
C PRO A 232 -10.81 -36.41 -20.60
N GLU A 233 -12.12 -36.66 -20.78
CA GLU A 233 -12.71 -36.84 -22.10
C GLU A 233 -12.56 -35.56 -22.94
N ARG A 234 -11.91 -35.68 -24.11
CA ARG A 234 -11.89 -34.61 -25.12
C ARG A 234 -13.29 -34.45 -25.68
N ILE A 235 -13.92 -33.30 -25.44
CA ILE A 235 -15.14 -32.91 -26.14
C ILE A 235 -14.80 -32.83 -27.64
N GLY A 236 -15.39 -33.75 -28.40
CA GLY A 236 -15.32 -33.80 -29.85
C GLY A 236 -15.92 -32.53 -30.47
N ASN A 237 -15.36 -32.16 -31.62
CA ASN A 237 -15.78 -31.05 -32.47
C ASN A 237 -17.30 -30.86 -32.49
N LEU A 238 -17.78 -29.72 -31.96
CA LEU A 238 -19.09 -29.20 -32.28
C LEU A 238 -19.07 -28.78 -33.75
N HIS A 239 -19.54 -29.68 -34.61
CA HIS A 239 -19.99 -29.35 -35.95
C HIS A 239 -21.11 -28.31 -35.84
N ALA A 240 -20.93 -27.19 -36.54
CA ALA A 240 -22.00 -26.26 -36.83
C ALA A 240 -23.04 -26.97 -37.72
N GLU A 241 -24.16 -27.37 -37.13
CA GLU A 241 -25.39 -27.61 -37.89
C GLU A 241 -26.20 -26.32 -37.87
N ASN A 242 -26.16 -25.66 -39.04
CA ASN A 242 -27.18 -24.75 -39.48
C ASN A 242 -28.50 -25.51 -39.55
N ASP A 243 -29.56 -24.95 -38.96
CA ASP A 243 -30.92 -25.21 -39.41
C ASP A 243 -31.70 -23.89 -39.48
N ALA A 244 -32.57 -23.86 -40.48
CA ALA A 244 -33.18 -22.72 -41.17
C ALA A 244 -34.18 -21.87 -40.36
#